data_AF-A0A4P8HLD3-F1
#
_entry.id   AF-A0A4P8HLD3-F1
#
_cell.length_a   1.000
_cell.length_b   1.000
_cell.length_c   1.000
_cell.angle_alpha   90.00
_cell.angle_beta   90.00
_cell.angle_gamma   90.00
#
_symmetry.space_group_name_H-M   'P 1'
#
loop_
_entity.id
_entity.type
_entity.pdbx_description
1 polymer ?
#
loop_
_entity_poly.entity_id
_entity_poly.type
_entity_poly.pdbx_seq_one_letter_code
_entity_poly.pdbx_strand_id
1 'polypeptide(L)' 'MNSRKDVLTAQHLQVGLVYKEMLGTSEAEAYLRSVGIAPHLINRLLYSDDHRQIQQTTTGRPNDRNDAGQ' A
#
# COMPACT_ATOMS: atom_id res chain seq x y z
N MET A 1 -1.87 -18.43 11.22
CA MET A 1 -2.14 -17.67 9.99
C MET A 1 -2.11 -18.65 8.82
N ASN A 2 -3.11 -18.64 7.95
CA ASN A 2 -3.23 -19.62 6.87
C ASN A 2 -2.65 -19.00 5.59
N SER A 3 -1.33 -19.14 5.40
CA SER A 3 -0.53 -18.36 4.44
C SER A 3 -1.07 -18.35 3.00
N ARG A 4 -1.80 -19.40 2.58
CA ARG A 4 -2.44 -19.44 1.25
C ARG A 4 -3.55 -18.40 1.09
N LYS A 5 -4.36 -18.18 2.13
CA LYS A 5 -5.44 -17.19 2.11
C LYS A 5 -4.89 -15.77 2.05
N ASP A 6 -3.76 -15.53 2.71
CA ASP A 6 -3.09 -14.23 2.72
C ASP A 6 -2.54 -13.89 1.33
N VAL A 7 -1.94 -14.86 0.63
CA VAL A 7 -1.47 -14.70 -0.76
C VAL A 7 -2.61 -14.42 -1.73
N LEU A 8 -3.71 -15.17 -1.65
CA LEU A 8 -4.90 -14.94 -2.49
C LEU A 8 -5.50 -13.56 -2.24
N THR A 9 -5.59 -13.15 -0.97
CA THR A 9 -6.06 -11.81 -0.60
C THR A 9 -5.18 -10.73 -1.22
N ALA A 10 -3.85 -10.88 -1.15
CA ALA A 10 -2.92 -9.92 -1.75
C ALA A 10 -3.08 -9.81 -3.27
N GLN A 11 -3.29 -10.92 -3.97
CA GLN A 11 -3.54 -10.92 -5.42
C GLN A 11 -4.83 -10.16 -5.77
N HIS A 12 -5.92 -10.41 -5.06
CA HIS A 12 -7.17 -9.68 -5.27
C HIS A 12 -7.03 -8.18 -4.99
N LEU A 13 -6.27 -7.79 -3.97
CA LEU A 13 -5.99 -6.37 -3.70
C LEU A 13 -5.19 -5.72 -4.84
N GLN A 14 -4.22 -6.43 -5.44
CA GLN A 14 -3.49 -5.93 -6.61
C GLN A 14 -4.41 -5.74 -7.83
N VAL A 15 -5.29 -6.70 -8.12
CA VAL A 15 -6.26 -6.59 -9.21
C VAL A 15 -7.23 -5.42 -8.96
N GLY A 16 -7.67 -5.22 -7.72
CA GLY A 16 -8.50 -4.07 -7.34
C GLY A 16 -7.85 -2.72 -7.64
N LEU A 17 -6.53 -2.59 -7.46
CA LEU A 17 -5.80 -1.36 -7.85
C LEU A 17 -5.77 -1.15 -9.36
N VAL A 18 -5.59 -2.23 -10.14
CA VAL A 18 -5.66 -2.16 -11.61
C VAL A 18 -7.05 -1.72 -12.07
N TYR A 19 -8.11 -2.26 -11.46
CA TYR A 19 -9.49 -1.83 -11.75
C TYR A 19 -9.71 -0.36 -11.41
N LYS A 20 -9.15 0.13 -10.29
CA LYS A 20 -9.25 1.55 -9.91
C LYS A 20 -8.62 2.45 -10.97
N GLU A 21 -7.45 2.07 -11.48
CA GLU A 21 -6.74 2.82 -12.52
C GLU A 21 -7.46 2.77 -13.87
N MET A 22 -8.01 1.62 -14.26
CA MET A 22 -8.62 1.43 -15.59
C MET A 22 -10.08 1.88 -15.67
N LEU A 23 -10.86 1.64 -14.62
CA LEU A 23 -12.33 1.76 -14.63
C LEU A 23 -12.87 2.69 -13.53
N GLY A 24 -12.01 3.11 -12.60
CA GLY A 24 -12.37 3.98 -11.49
C GLY A 24 -12.73 3.23 -10.21
N THR A 25 -12.89 4.00 -9.14
CA THR A 25 -13.03 3.48 -7.77
C THR A 25 -14.27 2.59 -7.57
N SER A 26 -15.41 2.93 -8.20
CA SER A 26 -16.65 2.16 -8.06
C SER A 26 -16.51 0.73 -8.57
N GLU A 27 -15.88 0.54 -9.72
CA GLU A 27 -15.68 -0.78 -10.32
C GLU A 27 -14.66 -1.61 -9.54
N ALA A 28 -13.62 -0.96 -9.01
CA ALA A 28 -12.67 -1.60 -8.10
C ALA A 28 -13.34 -2.10 -6.81
N GLU A 29 -14.22 -1.29 -6.21
CA GLU A 29 -14.96 -1.66 -5.01
C GLU A 29 -15.92 -2.83 -5.29
N ALA A 30 -16.64 -2.79 -6.41
CA ALA A 30 -17.54 -3.87 -6.82
C ALA A 30 -16.79 -5.19 -6.98
N TYR A 31 -15.63 -5.18 -7.65
CA TYR A 31 -14.76 -6.35 -7.79
C TYR A 31 -14.33 -6.90 -6.43
N LEU A 32 -13.77 -6.07 -5.55
CA LEU A 32 -13.23 -6.51 -4.26
C LEU A 32 -14.32 -7.08 -3.34
N ARG A 33 -15.53 -6.49 -3.37
CA ARG A 33 -16.69 -7.04 -2.66
C ARG A 33 -17.10 -8.40 -3.23
N SER A 34 -17.09 -8.57 -4.55
CA SER A 34 -17.50 -9.83 -5.20
C SER A 34 -16.61 -11.02 -4.84
N VAL A 35 -15.31 -10.78 -4.61
CA VAL A 35 -14.35 -11.82 -4.19
C VAL A 35 -14.22 -11.96 -2.67
N GLY A 36 -15.07 -11.26 -1.91
CA GLY A 36 -15.20 -11.41 -0.46
C GLY A 36 -14.14 -10.68 0.38
N ILE A 37 -13.50 -9.63 -0.16
CA ILE A 37 -12.56 -8.83 0.61
C ILE A 37 -13.32 -8.04 1.69
N ALA A 38 -12.75 -8.03 2.89
CA ALA A 38 -13.37 -7.35 4.02
C ALA A 38 -13.49 -5.83 3.78
N PRO A 39 -14.63 -5.18 4.11
CA PRO A 39 -14.87 -3.77 3.81
C PRO A 39 -13.80 -2.81 4.35
N HIS A 40 -13.19 -3.10 5.51
CA HIS A 40 -12.13 -2.27 6.07
C HIS A 40 -10.84 -2.29 5.24
N LEU A 41 -10.53 -3.40 4.56
CA LEU A 41 -9.39 -3.49 3.63
C LEU A 41 -9.69 -2.75 2.33
N ILE A 42 -10.92 -2.85 1.82
CA ILE A 42 -11.37 -2.09 0.65
C ILE A 42 -11.27 -0.58 0.92
N ASN A 43 -11.81 -0.14 2.06
CA ASN A 43 -11.74 1.26 2.46
C ASN A 43 -10.29 1.75 2.57
N ARG A 44 -9.42 0.94 3.16
CA ARG A 44 -8.00 1.24 3.27
C ARG A 44 -7.30 1.30 1.90
N LEU A 45 -7.60 0.37 1.00
CA LEU A 45 -6.94 0.29 -0.30
C LEU A 45 -7.35 1.45 -1.22
N LEU A 46 -8.65 1.75 -1.29
CA LEU A 46 -9.19 2.65 -2.31
C LEU A 46 -9.17 4.12 -1.90
N TYR A 47 -9.28 4.42 -0.60
CA TYR A 47 -9.51 5.78 -0.10
C TYR A 47 -8.42 6.31 0.86
N SER A 48 -7.34 5.57 1.13
CA SER A 48 -6.26 6.01 2.05
C SER A 48 -5.11 6.79 1.39
N ASP A 49 -5.36 7.44 0.24
CA ASP A 49 -4.35 8.26 -0.46
C ASP A 49 -3.79 9.42 0.41
N ASP A 50 -4.45 9.77 1.52
CA ASP A 50 -4.06 10.92 2.36
C ASP A 50 -2.86 10.68 3.31
N HIS A 51 -2.41 9.43 3.52
CA HIS A 51 -1.43 9.12 4.57
C HIS A 51 -0.08 8.55 4.08
N ARG A 52 0.27 8.69 2.80
CA ARG A 52 1.58 8.21 2.26
C ARG A 52 2.67 9.29 2.17
N GLN A 53 2.56 10.41 2.89
CA GLN A 53 3.58 11.47 2.89
C GLN A 53 4.50 11.55 4.13
N ILE A 54 4.55 10.52 4.98
CA ILE A 54 5.42 10.54 6.16
C ILE A 54 6.13 9.19 6.35
N GLN A 55 7.16 8.95 5.53
CA GLN A 55 8.33 8.09 5.85
C GLN A 55 9.44 8.12 4.77
N GLN A 56 9.59 9.22 4.04
CA GLN A 56 10.77 9.46 3.18
C GLN A 56 11.63 10.62 3.69
N THR A 57 11.83 10.74 5.00
CA THR A 57 12.90 11.55 5.57
C THR A 57 13.33 10.89 6.87
N THR A 58 14.47 10.21 6.87
CA THR A 58 15.46 10.06 7.97
C THR A 58 16.25 8.76 7.77
N THR A 59 17.16 8.74 6.79
CA THR A 59 18.47 8.07 6.97
C THR A 59 19.52 8.71 6.05
N GLY A 60 19.60 10.04 6.07
CA GLY A 60 20.83 10.72 5.70
C GLY A 60 21.77 10.65 6.90
N ARG A 61 22.78 9.77 6.88
CA ARG A 61 23.88 9.81 7.86
C ARG A 61 24.59 11.17 7.73
N PRO A 62 24.69 12.00 8.79
CA PRO A 62 25.77 12.96 8.84
C PRO A 62 27.03 12.18 9.22
N ASN A 63 27.90 11.91 8.25
CA ASN A 63 29.24 11.45 8.57
C ASN A 63 30.09 12.70 8.79
N ASP A 64 30.01 13.23 10.02
CA ASP A 64 30.99 14.16 10.57
C ASP A 64 32.38 13.57 10.35
N ARG A 65 33.09 14.10 9.35
CA ARG A 65 34.54 13.98 9.23
C ARG A 65 35.10 15.39 9.27
N ASN A 66 35.16 15.92 10.48
CA ASN A 66 36.10 16.97 10.82
C ASN A 66 37.20 16.38 11.72
N ASP A 67 38.42 16.77 11.37
CA ASP A 67 39.58 16.88 12.25
C ASP A 67 40.32 15.61 12.73
N ALA A 68 41.46 15.36 12.11
CA ALA A 68 42.72 15.34 12.86
C ALA A 68 43.86 15.61 11.87
N GLY A 69 44.30 16.87 11.81
CA GLY A 69 45.67 17.15 11.40
C GLY A 69 46.65 16.59 12.43
N GLN A 70 47.66 15.85 11.97
CA GLN A 70 49.05 15.86 12.46
C GLN A 70 49.95 15.37 11.32
#